data_AF-A0A3L7Q1V2-F1
#
_entry.id   AF-A0A3L7Q1V2-F1
#
_cell.length_a   1.000
_cell.length_b   1.000
_cell.length_c   1.000
_cell.angle_alpha   90.00
_cell.angle_beta   90.00
_cell.angle_gamma   90.00
#
_symmetry.space_group_name_H-M   'P 1'
#
loop_
_entity.id
_entity.type
_entity.pdbx_description
1 polymer ?
#
loop_
_entity_poly.entity_id
_entity_poly.type
_entity_poly.pdbx_seq_one_letter_code
_entity_poly.pdbx_strand_id
1 'polypeptide(L)'
;MRLPGEGPRRAPCLFSERSPGSGHVRDHGLTGDERIWSLAKEGGFFIITKDGDFPASVFVRGHPPQVVEVSLSNTSTRQIADVLLTHLDNIEQFAAKS
;
A
#
# COMPACT_ATOMS: atom_id res chain seq x y z
N MET A 1 -22.59 -19.24 -2.80
CA MET A 1 -22.32 -19.92 -1.51
C MET A 1 -20.98 -19.41 -1.00
N ARG A 2 -20.93 -18.76 0.17
CA ARG A 2 -19.71 -18.15 0.75
C ARG A 2 -19.23 -19.05 1.89
N LEU A 3 -17.92 -19.31 2.00
CA LEU A 3 -17.36 -20.16 3.07
C LEU A 3 -17.35 -19.40 4.42
N PRO A 4 -17.56 -20.10 5.55
CA PRO A 4 -17.55 -19.46 6.87
C PRO A 4 -16.12 -19.03 7.23
N GLY A 5 -15.90 -17.72 7.33
CA GLY A 5 -14.58 -17.12 7.59
C GLY A 5 -14.18 -16.02 6.61
N GLU A 6 -14.82 -15.91 5.44
CA GLU A 6 -14.61 -14.79 4.53
C GLU A 6 -15.37 -13.55 5.03
N GLY A 7 -14.71 -12.74 5.87
CA GLY A 7 -15.05 -11.33 6.03
C GLY A 7 -15.05 -10.60 4.67
N PRO A 8 -15.59 -9.36 4.58
CA PRO A 8 -15.59 -8.63 3.31
C PRO A 8 -14.16 -8.61 2.73
N ARG A 9 -13.98 -9.16 1.52
CA ARG A 9 -12.67 -9.25 0.86
C ARG A 9 -12.02 -7.86 0.87
N ARG A 10 -10.94 -7.72 1.62
CA ARG A 10 -10.22 -6.46 1.77
C ARG A 10 -9.39 -6.22 0.50
N ALA A 11 -9.12 -4.96 0.16
CA ALA A 11 -8.31 -4.52 -0.98
C ALA A 11 -6.98 -5.27 -1.16
N PRO A 12 -6.25 -5.57 -0.07
CA PRO A 12 -4.94 -6.20 -0.14
C PRO A 12 -4.98 -7.54 -0.86
N CYS A 13 -6.05 -8.32 -0.67
CA CYS A 13 -6.16 -9.65 -1.29
C CYS A 13 -6.23 -9.55 -2.82
N LEU A 14 -6.97 -8.58 -3.37
CA LEU A 14 -7.12 -8.41 -4.83
C LEU A 14 -5.83 -7.88 -5.48
N PHE A 15 -5.07 -7.05 -4.77
CA PHE A 15 -3.80 -6.54 -5.26
C PHE A 15 -2.70 -7.61 -5.21
N SER A 16 -2.65 -8.39 -4.12
CA SER A 16 -1.65 -9.47 -3.94
C SER A 16 -1.73 -10.59 -4.99
N GLU A 17 -2.91 -10.85 -5.55
CA GLU A 17 -3.09 -11.83 -6.65
C GLU A 17 -2.34 -11.43 -7.92
N ARG A 18 -2.10 -10.13 -8.13
CA ARG A 18 -1.50 -9.57 -9.35
C ARG A 18 -0.15 -8.90 -9.11
N SER A 19 0.20 -8.64 -7.86
CA SER A 19 1.51 -8.14 -7.42
C SER A 19 1.99 -8.98 -6.23
N PRO A 20 2.66 -10.12 -6.49
CA PRO A 20 3.19 -10.98 -5.44
C PRO A 20 4.18 -10.22 -4.55
N GLY A 21 4.09 -10.42 -3.23
CA GLY A 21 4.93 -9.70 -2.26
C GLY A 21 4.34 -8.38 -1.75
N SER A 22 3.16 -7.98 -2.24
CA SER A 22 2.38 -6.89 -1.64
C SER A 22 1.51 -7.41 -0.49
N GLY A 23 1.26 -6.54 0.50
CA GLY A 23 0.49 -6.89 1.70
C GLY A 23 -0.04 -5.66 2.41
N HIS A 24 -1.03 -5.85 3.29
CA HIS A 24 -1.49 -4.76 4.14
C HIS A 24 -0.65 -4.68 5.41
N VAL A 25 -0.39 -3.46 5.90
CA VAL A 25 0.34 -3.24 7.16
C VAL A 25 -0.28 -4.00 8.35
N ARG A 26 -1.61 -4.18 8.36
CA ARG A 26 -2.33 -4.96 9.37
C ARG A 26 -2.05 -6.46 9.32
N ASP A 27 -1.73 -7.00 8.15
CA ASP A 27 -1.37 -8.42 7.99
C ASP A 27 0.01 -8.70 8.61
N HIS A 28 0.83 -7.66 8.76
CA HIS A 28 2.11 -7.69 9.49
C HIS A 28 1.98 -7.24 10.96
N GLY A 29 0.76 -7.07 11.47
CA GLY A 29 0.52 -6.61 12.84
C GLY A 29 1.01 -5.18 13.12
N LEU A 30 1.23 -4.37 12.08
CA LEU A 30 1.76 -3.03 12.22
C LEU A 30 0.66 -2.00 12.47
N THR A 31 0.90 -1.14 13.46
CA THR A 31 0.11 0.03 13.77
C THR A 31 1.06 1.20 14.02
N GLY A 32 0.88 2.31 13.29
CA GLY A 32 1.66 3.53 13.44
C GLY A 32 2.66 3.79 12.31
N ASP A 33 2.76 5.06 11.92
CA ASP A 33 3.46 5.49 10.71
C ASP A 33 4.95 5.18 10.72
N GLU A 34 5.60 5.39 11.86
CA GLU A 34 7.02 5.08 12.03
C GLU A 34 7.32 3.61 11.75
N ARG A 35 6.50 2.71 12.29
CA ARG A 35 6.77 1.28 12.22
C ARG A 35 6.54 0.78 10.79
N ILE A 36 5.53 1.33 10.12
CA ILE A 36 5.26 1.10 8.69
C ILE A 36 6.44 1.58 7.85
N TRP A 37 6.93 2.80 8.08
CA TRP A 37 8.07 3.37 7.37
C TRP A 37 9.35 2.55 7.58
N SER A 38 9.63 2.14 8.82
CA SER A 38 10.82 1.35 9.15
C SER A 38 10.80 -0.02 8.49
N LEU A 39 9.66 -0.73 8.54
CA LEU A 39 9.50 -2.00 7.83
C LEU A 39 9.73 -1.81 6.33
N ALA A 40 9.13 -0.79 5.73
CA ALA A 40 9.27 -0.55 4.31
C ALA A 40 10.72 -0.25 3.91
N LYS A 41 11.43 0.54 4.72
CA LYS A 41 12.86 0.80 4.52
C LYS A 41 13.70 -0.47 4.63
N GLU A 42 13.53 -1.24 5.70
CA GLU A 42 14.32 -2.44 5.97
C GLU A 42 14.06 -3.54 4.94
N GLY A 43 12.80 -3.67 4.49
CA GLY A 43 12.39 -4.67 3.51
C GLY A 43 12.53 -4.24 2.05
N GLY A 44 12.95 -3.00 1.77
CA GLY A 44 13.02 -2.48 0.40
C GLY A 44 11.65 -2.32 -0.27
N PHE A 45 10.60 -2.09 0.52
CA PHE A 45 9.25 -1.87 0.02
C PHE A 45 8.99 -0.39 -0.26
N PHE A 46 8.07 -0.11 -1.19
CA PHE A 46 7.41 1.17 -1.30
C PHE A 46 6.06 1.12 -0.58
N ILE A 47 5.56 2.27 -0.14
CA ILE A 47 4.31 2.38 0.62
C ILE A 47 3.24 2.97 -0.28
N ILE A 48 2.06 2.35 -0.32
CA ILE A 48 0.86 2.94 -0.89
C ILE A 48 -0.06 3.34 0.27
N THR A 49 -0.48 4.61 0.30
CA THR A 49 -1.38 5.12 1.34
C THR A 49 -2.55 5.89 0.75
N LYS A 50 -3.72 5.81 1.38
CA LYS A 50 -4.86 6.73 1.15
C LYS A 50 -4.94 7.80 2.24
N ASP A 51 -4.14 7.65 3.30
CA ASP A 51 -4.10 8.61 4.38
C ASP A 51 -3.27 9.82 3.94
N GLY A 52 -3.93 10.98 3.83
CA GLY A 52 -3.32 12.17 3.25
C GLY A 52 -2.30 12.85 4.17
N ASP A 53 -2.30 12.55 5.46
CA ASP A 53 -1.32 13.05 6.42
C ASP A 53 -0.07 12.16 6.52
N PHE A 54 -0.17 10.88 6.15
CA PHE A 54 0.93 9.91 6.22
C PHE A 54 2.18 10.36 5.44
N PRO A 55 2.09 10.81 4.16
CA PRO A 55 3.28 11.27 3.45
C PRO A 55 4.01 12.38 4.20
N ALA A 56 3.28 13.34 4.78
CA ALA A 56 3.86 14.42 5.56
C ALA A 56 4.46 13.91 6.89
N SER A 57 3.80 12.95 7.56
CA SER A 57 4.26 12.37 8.83
C SER A 57 5.59 11.63 8.68
N VAL A 58 5.84 11.02 7.52
CA VAL A 58 7.08 10.28 7.24
C VAL A 58 8.10 11.05 6.41
N PHE A 59 7.72 12.15 5.76
CA PHE A 59 8.62 12.97 4.93
C PHE A 59 9.84 13.47 5.69
N VAL A 60 9.67 13.81 6.99
CA VAL A 60 10.75 14.25 7.87
C VAL A 60 11.86 13.21 8.05
N ARG A 61 11.60 11.94 7.68
CA ARG A 61 12.55 10.82 7.76
C ARG A 61 13.35 10.61 6.47
N GLY A 62 13.01 11.34 5.40
CA GLY A 62 13.67 11.26 4.10
C GLY A 62 13.36 9.98 3.32
N HIS A 63 14.03 9.81 2.18
CA HIS A 63 14.01 8.60 1.37
C HIS A 63 15.26 7.75 1.63
N PRO A 64 15.18 6.41 1.43
CA PRO A 64 13.99 5.56 1.18
C PRO A 64 13.19 5.26 2.47
N PRO A 65 11.93 4.77 2.39
CA PRO A 65 11.17 4.24 1.24
C PRO A 65 10.45 5.31 0.41
N GLN A 66 9.98 4.93 -0.78
CA GLN A 66 9.07 5.77 -1.56
C GLN A 66 7.62 5.62 -1.11
N VAL A 67 6.85 6.70 -1.24
CA VAL A 67 5.44 6.75 -0.82
C VAL A 67 4.58 7.19 -2.00
N VAL A 68 3.56 6.40 -2.30
CA VAL A 68 2.53 6.69 -3.31
C VAL A 68 1.23 6.99 -2.59
N GLU A 69 0.74 8.22 -2.73
CA GLU A 69 -0.55 8.63 -2.18
C GLU A 69 -1.67 8.37 -3.19
N VAL A 70 -2.79 7.81 -2.71
CA VAL A 70 -4.01 7.57 -3.48
C VAL A 70 -5.08 8.60 -3.07
N SER A 71 -5.12 9.73 -3.76
CA SER A 71 -6.04 10.84 -3.43
C SER A 71 -7.44 10.68 -4.09
N LEU A 72 -8.04 9.48 -4.01
CA LEU A 72 -9.36 9.16 -4.60
C LEU A 72 -10.51 9.33 -3.58
N SER A 73 -11.47 10.22 -3.87
CA SER A 73 -12.67 10.44 -3.03
C SER A 73 -13.75 9.38 -3.28
N ASN A 74 -14.53 9.04 -2.23
CA ASN A 74 -15.62 8.04 -2.21
C ASN A 74 -15.40 6.78 -3.10
N THR A 75 -14.17 6.28 -3.13
CA THR A 75 -13.78 5.18 -4.00
C THR A 75 -13.70 3.90 -3.18
N SER A 76 -14.34 2.85 -3.68
CA SER A 76 -14.29 1.54 -3.04
C SER A 76 -12.88 0.96 -3.11
N THR A 77 -12.57 0.14 -2.11
CA THR A 77 -11.46 -0.81 -2.06
C THR A 77 -11.14 -1.47 -3.40
N ARG A 78 -12.15 -1.94 -4.14
CA ARG A 78 -11.96 -2.62 -5.43
C ARG A 78 -11.49 -1.66 -6.52
N GLN A 79 -12.12 -0.49 -6.61
CA GLN A 79 -11.73 0.54 -7.57
C GLN A 79 -10.31 1.06 -7.30
N ILE A 80 -9.91 1.18 -6.03
CA ILE A 80 -8.52 1.52 -5.67
C ILE A 80 -7.57 0.45 -6.20
N ALA A 81 -7.86 -0.83 -5.98
CA ALA A 81 -7.03 -1.92 -6.49
C ALA A 81 -6.94 -1.91 -8.02
N ASP A 82 -8.06 -1.70 -8.73
CA ASP A 82 -8.09 -1.63 -10.20
C ASP A 82 -7.23 -0.46 -10.72
N VAL A 83 -7.29 0.71 -10.07
CA VAL A 83 -6.46 1.88 -10.43
C VAL A 83 -4.98 1.59 -10.17
N LEU A 84 -4.64 1.04 -9.01
CA LEU A 84 -3.25 0.70 -8.68
C LEU A 84 -2.68 -0.34 -9.66
N LEU A 85 -3.46 -1.36 -10.03
CA LEU A 85 -3.05 -2.36 -11.01
C LEU A 85 -2.91 -1.76 -12.42
N THR A 86 -3.77 -0.82 -12.79
CA THR A 86 -3.68 -0.12 -14.09
C THR A 86 -2.41 0.72 -14.20
N HIS A 87 -1.89 1.22 -13.08
CA HIS A 87 -0.69 2.04 -13.02
C HIS A 87 0.53 1.32 -12.43
N LEU A 88 0.48 -0.01 -12.31
CA LEU A 88 1.51 -0.77 -11.61
C LEU A 88 2.91 -0.55 -12.20
N ASP A 89 3.04 -0.59 -13.53
CA ASP A 89 4.32 -0.33 -14.21
C ASP A 89 4.90 1.05 -13.88
N ASN A 90 4.05 2.08 -13.78
CA ASN A 90 4.48 3.43 -13.43
C ASN A 90 4.91 3.52 -11.97
N ILE A 91 4.19 2.83 -11.08
CA ILE A 91 4.51 2.76 -9.64
C ILE A 91 5.84 2.04 -9.43
N GLU A 92 6.07 0.92 -10.13
CA GLU A 92 7.33 0.16 -10.04
C GLU A 92 8.51 0.95 -10.63
N GLN A 93 8.31 1.65 -11.75
CA GLN A 93 9.33 2.56 -12.29
C GLN A 93 9.64 3.73 -11.38
N PHE A 94 8.63 4.26 -10.67
CA PHE A 94 8.85 5.25 -9.62
C PHE A 94 9.68 4.62 -8.51
N ALA A 95 9.25 3.46 -7.96
CA ALA A 95 9.92 2.70 -6.90
C ALA A 95 11.40 2.42 -7.17
N ALA A 96 11.73 2.09 -8.42
CA ALA A 96 13.10 1.78 -8.84
C ALA A 96 14.03 3.00 -8.91
N LYS A 97 13.50 4.23 -8.98
CA LYS A 97 14.28 5.48 -9.03
C LYS A 97 14.62 5.93 -7.61
N SER A 98 15.65 5.34 -7.02
CA SER A 98 16.24 5.77 -5.73
C SER A 98 17.34 6.80 -5.93
#